data_AF-A0A3C1TP66-F1
#
_entry.id   AF-A0A3C1TP66-F1
#
_cell.length_a   1.000
_cell.length_b   1.000
_cell.length_c   1.000
_cell.angle_alpha   90.00
_cell.angle_beta   90.00
_cell.angle_gamma   90.00
#
_symmetry.space_group_name_H-M   'P 1'
#
loop_
_entity.id
_entity.type
_entity.pdbx_description
1 polymer ?
#
loop_
_entity_poly.entity_id
_entity_poly.type
_entity_poly.pdbx_seq_one_letter_code
_entity_poly.pdbx_strand_id
1 'polypeptide(L)' 'MSDNNKMTIIATKGTFDWAFPPFIIASTGVAMDKEVTIFFTFYGLNLLLKDTSKLKVT' A
#
# COMPACT_ATOMS: atom_id res chain seq x y z
N MET A 1 -21.43 6.29 15.81
CA MET A 1 -20.03 5.84 15.80
C MET A 1 -19.43 6.40 14.53
N SER A 2 -18.52 7.37 14.60
CA SER A 2 -18.11 8.20 13.46
C SER A 2 -17.46 7.37 12.34
N ASP A 3 -18.09 7.35 11.17
CA ASP A 3 -17.67 6.64 9.95
C ASP A 3 -16.32 7.10 9.35
N ASN A 4 -15.62 8.06 9.98
CA ASN A 4 -14.36 8.64 9.51
C ASN A 4 -13.09 7.86 9.95
N ASN A 5 -13.26 6.65 10.49
CA ASN A 5 -12.14 5.84 10.96
C ASN A 5 -11.57 4.89 9.92
N LYS A 6 -12.08 4.91 8.67
CA LYS A 6 -11.63 4.04 7.57
C LYS A 6 -10.74 4.80 6.60
N MET A 7 -9.68 4.15 6.14
CA MET A 7 -8.73 4.69 5.16
C MET A 7 -8.47 3.65 4.07
N THR A 8 -8.67 4.04 2.81
CA THR A 8 -8.40 3.16 1.66
C THR A 8 -7.30 3.75 0.80
N ILE A 9 -6.29 2.94 0.48
CA ILE A 9 -5.14 3.32 -0.35
C ILE A 9 -5.15 2.45 -1.61
N ILE A 10 -5.07 3.06 -2.80
CA ILE A 10 -5.01 2.33 -4.06
C ILE A 10 -3.57 2.33 -4.58
N ALA A 11 -2.92 1.16 -4.55
CA ALA A 11 -1.56 0.96 -5.03
C ALA A 11 -1.57 0.45 -6.48
N THR A 12 -1.29 1.35 -7.43
CA THR A 12 -1.30 1.05 -8.88
C THR A 12 0.09 0.80 -9.46
N LYS A 13 1.14 1.29 -8.79
CA LYS A 13 2.53 1.21 -9.22
C LYS A 13 3.21 -0.01 -8.60
N GLY A 14 3.99 -0.71 -9.40
CA GLY A 14 4.62 -2.00 -9.05
C GLY A 14 6.14 -1.95 -8.90
N THR A 15 6.73 -0.76 -8.84
CA THR A 15 8.19 -0.57 -8.70
C THR A 15 8.52 -0.38 -7.22
N PHE A 16 9.76 -0.68 -6.85
CA PHE A 16 10.16 -0.75 -5.44
C PHE A 16 10.08 0.62 -4.75
N ASP A 17 10.47 1.68 -5.45
CA ASP A 17 10.39 3.07 -5.00
C ASP A 17 8.95 3.53 -4.71
N TRP A 18 7.98 3.05 -5.51
CA TRP A 18 6.57 3.38 -5.34
C TRP A 18 5.85 2.50 -4.31
N ALA A 19 6.51 1.48 -3.77
CA ALA A 19 5.98 0.67 -2.69
C ALA A 19 6.01 1.43 -1.35
N PHE A 20 7.02 2.30 -1.13
CA PHE A 20 7.19 2.98 0.15
C PHE A 20 6.01 3.86 0.56
N PRO A 21 5.47 4.75 -0.30
CA PRO A 21 4.37 5.63 0.10
C PRO A 21 3.13 4.90 0.64
N PRO A 22 2.52 3.91 -0.06
CA PRO A 22 1.33 3.25 0.45
C PRO A 22 1.58 2.47 1.73
N PHE A 23 2.76 1.85 1.90
CA PHE A 23 3.08 1.11 3.12
C PHE A 23 3.34 2.02 4.32
N ILE A 24 4.08 3.11 4.15
CA ILE A 24 4.33 4.09 5.22
C ILE A 24 3.02 4.74 5.66
N ILE A 25 2.22 5.22 4.71
CA ILE A 25 0.95 5.87 5.01
C ILE A 25 -0.02 4.88 5.67
N ALA A 26 -0.07 3.64 5.21
CA ALA A 26 -0.89 2.62 5.85
C ALA A 26 -0.46 2.34 7.29
N SER A 27 0.84 2.20 7.53
CA SER A 27 1.38 1.96 8.87
C SER A 27 1.05 3.12 9.82
N THR A 28 1.20 4.36 9.36
CA THR A 28 0.83 5.55 10.14
C THR A 28 -0.68 5.61 10.37
N GLY A 29 -1.50 5.28 9.38
CA GLY A 29 -2.96 5.23 9.52
C GLY A 29 -3.39 4.26 10.60
N VAL A 30 -2.81 3.05 10.61
CA VAL A 30 -3.05 2.05 11.66
C VAL A 30 -2.57 2.55 13.03
N ALA A 31 -1.41 3.22 13.09
CA ALA A 31 -0.89 3.80 14.33
C ALA A 31 -1.77 4.95 14.88
N MET A 32 -2.61 5.57 14.04
CA MET A 32 -3.60 6.58 14.42
C MET A 32 -5.00 5.98 14.66
N ASP A 33 -5.06 4.68 14.97
CA ASP A 33 -6.29 3.90 15.22
C ASP A 33 -7.29 3.87 14.05
N LYS A 34 -6.84 4.05 12.81
CA LYS A 34 -7.68 3.91 11.61
C LYS A 34 -7.71 2.47 11.10
N GLU A 35 -8.87 2.05 10.60
CA GLU A 35 -9.03 0.83 9.80
C GLU A 35 -8.49 1.09 8.39
N VAL A 36 -7.30 0.56 8.06
CA VAL A 36 -6.65 0.80 6.78
C VAL A 36 -6.81 -0.40 5.84
N THR A 37 -7.22 -0.14 4.60
CA THR A 37 -7.24 -1.12 3.51
C THR A 37 -6.34 -0.66 2.37
N ILE A 38 -5.44 -1.53 1.91
CA ILE A 38 -4.64 -1.30 0.70
C ILE A 38 -5.18 -2.17 -0.43
N PHE A 39 -5.64 -1.53 -1.51
CA PHE A 39 -6.08 -2.19 -2.73
C PHE A 39 -4.97 -2.15 -3.78
N PHE A 40 -4.37 -3.31 -4.04
CA PHE A 40 -3.34 -3.47 -5.07
C PHE A 40 -4.01 -3.79 -6.42
N THR A 41 -3.69 -3.00 -7.45
CA THR A 41 -4.25 -3.18 -8.80
C THR A 41 -3.21 -2.93 -9.88
N PHE A 42 -3.46 -3.44 -11.09
CA PHE A 42 -2.54 -3.39 -12.23
C PHE A 42 -1.13 -3.88 -11.84
N TYR A 43 -0.12 -3.04 -12.04
CA TYR A 43 1.27 -3.33 -11.71
C TYR A 43 1.52 -3.42 -10.20
N GLY A 44 0.67 -2.83 -9.37
CA GLY A 44 0.77 -2.91 -7.91
C GLY A 44 0.69 -4.35 -7.39
N LEU A 45 0.08 -5.28 -8.13
CA LEU A 45 0.06 -6.71 -7.78
C LEU A 45 1.48 -7.31 -7.71
N ASN A 46 2.44 -6.75 -8.44
CA ASN A 46 3.84 -7.20 -8.39
C ASN A 46 4.45 -7.03 -6.99
N LEU A 47 3.96 -6.08 -6.19
CA LEU A 47 4.41 -5.86 -4.81
C LEU A 47 3.98 -6.97 -3.85
N LEU A 48 2.98 -7.79 -4.23
CA LEU A 48 2.47 -8.90 -3.42
C LEU A 48 3.11 -10.25 -3.78
N LEU A 49 4.02 -10.28 -4.76
CA LEU A 49 4.71 -11.50 -5.15
C LEU A 49 5.68 -11.93 -4.04
N LYS A 50 5.71 -13.24 -3.73
CA LYS A 50 6.66 -13.81 -2.78
C LYS A 50 8.12 -13.61 -3.22
N ASP A 51 8.37 -13.67 -4.54
CA ASP A 51 9.65 -13.37 -5.14
C ASP A 51 9.70 -11.89 -5.56
N THR A 52 10.48 -11.11 -4.81
CA THR A 52 10.64 -9.66 -5.01
C THR A 52 11.87 -9.31 -5.85
N SER A 53 12.65 -10.28 -6.32
CA SER A 53 13.88 -10.05 -7.10
C SER A 53 13.64 -9.28 -8.40
N LYS A 54 12.40 -9.32 -8.91
CA LYS A 54 11.98 -8.66 -10.15
C LYS A 54 11.57 -7.20 -9.95
N LEU A 55 11.44 -6.74 -8.71
CA LEU A 55 11.11 -5.35 -8.42
C LEU A 55 12.32 -4.46 -8.72
N LYS A 56 12.08 -3.40 -9.50
CA LYS A 56 13.11 -2.43 -9.89
C LYS A 56 12.83 -1.09 -9.22
N VAL A 57 13.91 -0.34 -8.96
CA VAL A 57 13.85 1.10 -8.70
C VAL A 57 13.89 1.79 -10.06
N THR A 58 12.98 2.72 -10.30
CA THR A 58 12.88 3.44 -11.58
C THR A 58 13.21 4.91 -11.40
#